data_AF-A0A915CLR6-F1
#
_entry.id   AF-A0A915CLR6-F1
#
_cell.length_a   1.000
_cell.length_b   1.000
_cell.length_c   1.000
_cell.angle_alpha   90.00
_cell.angle_beta   90.00
_cell.angle_gamma   90.00
#
_symmetry.space_group_name_H-M   'P 1'
#
loop_
_entity.id
_entity.type
_entity.pdbx_description
1 polymer ?
#
loop_
_entity_poly.entity_id
_entity_poly.type
_entity_poly.pdbx_seq_one_letter_code
_entity_poly.pdbx_strand_id
1 'polypeptide(L)'
;MKHYTITSCKQFRHPFTALLSGSTGSGKTVWICRFLSELEHLVANGLIQQVLYCYGEINEKILDLEKSQGGGISFKTFKGVPTEEFCKN
;
A
#
# COMPACT_ATOMS: atom_id res chain seq x y z
N MET A 1 7.52 -30.66 5.35
CA MET A 1 7.61 -29.24 5.74
C MET A 1 8.22 -28.49 4.57
N LYS A 2 7.43 -27.71 3.81
CA LYS A 2 7.94 -27.02 2.62
C LYS A 2 8.65 -25.75 3.07
N HIS A 3 9.96 -25.71 2.91
CA HIS A 3 10.75 -24.49 3.06
C HIS A 3 10.41 -23.57 1.88
N TYR A 4 9.70 -22.48 2.16
CA TYR A 4 9.58 -21.38 1.20
C TYR A 4 10.77 -20.45 1.44
N THR A 5 11.73 -20.49 0.54
CA THR A 5 12.79 -19.47 0.48
C THR A 5 12.16 -18.23 -0.16
N ILE A 6 11.85 -17.22 0.65
CA ILE A 6 11.52 -15.88 0.15
C ILE A 6 12.80 -15.32 -0.46
N THR A 7 12.91 -15.34 -1.78
CA THR A 7 14.00 -14.70 -2.51
C THR A 7 13.90 -13.20 -2.26
N SER A 8 14.93 -12.64 -1.63
CA SER A 8 15.08 -11.22 -1.31
C SER A 8 15.05 -10.36 -2.58
N CYS A 9 13.87 -9.84 -2.91
CA CYS A 9 13.74 -8.65 -3.74
C CYS A 9 13.86 -7.45 -2.79
N LYS A 10 15.02 -6.78 -2.77
CA LYS A 10 15.27 -5.68 -1.80
C LYS A 10 14.29 -4.50 -1.98
N GLN A 11 13.78 -4.28 -3.20
CA GLN A 11 12.86 -3.18 -3.53
C GLN A 11 11.94 -3.55 -4.70
N PHE A 12 10.68 -3.14 -4.64
CA PHE A 12 9.71 -3.21 -5.74
C PHE A 12 10.09 -2.19 -6.82
N ARG A 13 10.17 -2.62 -8.08
CA ARG A 13 10.44 -1.71 -9.21
C ARG A 13 9.12 -1.19 -9.78
N HIS A 14 8.94 0.12 -9.81
CA HIS A 14 7.79 0.74 -10.46
C HIS A 14 7.93 0.69 -12.00
N PRO A 15 6.84 0.43 -12.76
CA PRO A 15 5.50 0.01 -12.33
C PRO A 15 5.39 -1.49 -12.01
N PHE A 16 4.56 -1.83 -11.02
CA PHE A 16 4.26 -3.23 -10.66
C PHE A 16 2.82 -3.40 -10.22
N THR A 17 2.31 -4.63 -10.36
CA THR A 17 1.03 -5.05 -9.83
C THR A 17 1.26 -6.13 -8.78
N ALA A 18 0.58 -6.05 -7.65
CA ALA A 18 0.71 -7.01 -6.56
C ALA A 18 -0.67 -7.43 -6.03
N LEU A 19 -0.80 -8.71 -5.65
CA LEU A 19 -1.97 -9.26 -4.98
C LEU A 19 -1.57 -9.80 -3.61
N LEU A 20 -2.17 -9.26 -2.55
CA LEU A 20 -2.02 -9.76 -1.19
C LEU A 20 -3.31 -10.47 -0.77
N SER A 21 -3.25 -11.79 -0.60
CA SER A 21 -4.41 -12.62 -0.25
C SER A 21 -4.12 -13.54 0.94
N GLY A 22 -5.17 -13.98 1.65
CA GLY A 22 -5.07 -14.82 2.83
C GLY A 22 -6.33 -14.75 3.70
N SER A 23 -6.47 -15.65 4.67
CA SER A 23 -7.61 -15.70 5.60
C SER A 23 -7.71 -14.47 6.52
N THR A 24 -8.87 -14.24 7.11
CA THR A 24 -9.04 -13.25 8.20
C THR A 24 -8.04 -13.55 9.33
N GLY A 25 -7.39 -12.50 9.86
CA GLY A 25 -6.36 -12.64 10.89
C GLY A 25 -4.94 -12.93 10.38
N SER A 26 -4.73 -13.13 9.07
CA SER A 26 -3.40 -13.44 8.51
C SER A 26 -2.42 -12.25 8.45
N GLY A 27 -2.76 -11.10 9.05
CA GLY A 27 -1.88 -9.93 9.10
C GLY A 27 -1.84 -9.04 7.86
N LYS A 28 -2.71 -9.24 6.85
CA LYS A 28 -2.71 -8.43 5.60
C LYS A 28 -2.78 -6.92 5.85
N THR A 29 -3.67 -6.48 6.73
CA THR A 29 -3.80 -5.06 7.08
C THR A 29 -2.50 -4.51 7.69
N VAL A 30 -1.88 -5.28 8.59
CA VAL A 30 -0.60 -4.90 9.21
C VAL A 30 0.51 -4.79 8.16
N TRP A 31 0.56 -5.75 7.23
CA TRP A 31 1.51 -5.73 6.14
C TRP A 31 1.32 -4.51 5.23
N ILE A 32 0.08 -4.18 4.85
CA ILE A 32 -0.23 -3.00 4.03
C ILE A 32 0.17 -1.72 4.75
N CYS A 33 -0.21 -1.55 6.03
CA CYS A 33 0.16 -0.36 6.79
C CYS A 33 1.69 -0.18 6.83
N ARG A 34 2.43 -1.27 7.05
CA ARG A 34 3.90 -1.24 7.06
C ARG A 34 4.49 -0.93 5.69
N PHE A 35 3.95 -1.53 4.65
CA PHE A 35 4.36 -1.29 3.27
C PHE A 35 4.18 0.19 2.89
N LEU A 36 3.04 0.78 3.27
CA LEU A 36 2.75 2.20 3.01
C LEU A 36 3.63 3.14 3.85
N SER A 37 3.96 2.78 5.10
CA SER A 37 4.85 3.60 5.94
C SER A 37 6.31 3.54 5.51
N GLU A 38 6.74 2.49 4.83
CA GLU A 38 8.13 2.29 4.37
C GLU A 38 8.25 2.44 2.85
N LEU A 39 7.25 3.04 2.19
CA LEU A 39 7.11 3.03 0.73
C LEU A 39 8.34 3.59 0.00
N GLU A 40 8.91 4.69 0.50
CA GLU A 40 10.10 5.35 -0.07
C GLU A 40 11.35 4.44 -0.07
N HIS A 41 11.42 3.51 0.89
CA HIS A 41 12.54 2.58 1.01
C HIS A 41 12.28 1.27 0.24
N LEU A 42 11.00 0.90 0.11
CA LEU A 42 10.58 -0.35 -0.49
C LEU A 42 10.37 -0.25 -2.00
N VAL A 43 10.11 0.93 -2.57
CA VAL A 43 9.90 1.11 -4.02
C VAL A 43 11.11 1.81 -4.65
N ALA A 44 11.79 1.11 -5.56
CA ALA A 44 12.95 1.65 -6.29
C ALA A 44 12.50 2.67 -7.35
N ASN A 45 13.30 3.74 -7.51
CA ASN A 45 13.24 4.72 -8.62
C ASN A 45 11.93 5.51 -8.77
N GLY A 46 11.02 5.47 -7.80
CA GLY A 46 9.79 6.24 -7.83
C GLY A 46 9.64 7.09 -6.58
N LEU A 47 9.76 8.42 -6.72
CA LEU A 47 9.29 9.34 -5.69
C LEU A 47 7.76 9.26 -5.71
N ILE A 48 7.17 8.33 -4.95
CA ILE A 48 5.72 8.22 -4.87
C ILE A 48 5.20 9.44 -4.12
N GLN A 49 4.63 10.40 -4.85
CA GLN A 49 4.12 11.64 -4.27
C GLN A 49 2.71 11.47 -3.71
N GLN A 50 1.95 10.48 -4.22
CA GLN A 50 0.56 10.28 -3.86
C GLN A 50 0.18 8.80 -3.86
N VAL A 51 -0.62 8.40 -2.86
CA VAL A 51 -1.24 7.08 -2.76
C VAL A 51 -2.76 7.23 -2.73
N LEU A 52 -3.44 6.58 -3.68
CA LEU A 52 -4.88 6.39 -3.65
C LEU A 52 -5.20 5.03 -3.02
N TYR A 53 -5.80 5.05 -1.82
CA TYR A 53 -6.17 3.83 -1.11
C TYR A 53 -7.68 3.58 -1.20
N CYS A 54 -8.05 2.48 -1.87
CA CYS A 54 -9.44 2.07 -2.05
C CYS A 54 -9.82 1.00 -1.03
N TYR A 55 -10.94 1.16 -0.33
CA TYR A 55 -11.38 0.21 0.70
C TYR A 55 -12.86 -0.19 0.55
N GLY A 56 -13.17 -1.45 0.86
CA GLY A 56 -14.57 -1.91 0.96
C GLY A 56 -15.19 -1.58 2.32
N GLU A 57 -14.45 -1.90 3.39
CA GLU A 57 -14.83 -1.66 4.78
C GLU A 57 -13.83 -0.71 5.43
N ILE A 58 -14.33 0.25 6.21
CA ILE A 58 -13.49 1.28 6.84
C ILE A 58 -12.66 0.66 7.96
N ASN A 59 -11.39 1.04 8.04
CA ASN A 59 -10.50 0.64 9.12
C ASN A 59 -9.87 1.88 9.72
N GLU A 60 -9.95 2.04 11.04
CA GLU A 60 -9.42 3.21 11.75
C GLU A 60 -7.94 3.44 11.43
N LYS A 61 -7.16 2.37 11.28
CA LYS A 61 -5.73 2.45 10.91
C LYS A 61 -5.48 3.07 9.53
N ILE A 62 -6.45 2.96 8.62
CA ILE A 62 -6.38 3.59 7.30
C ILE A 62 -6.72 5.08 7.39
N LEU A 63 -7.67 5.45 8.25
CA LEU A 63 -8.00 6.86 8.52
C LEU A 63 -6.83 7.58 9.19
N ASP A 64 -6.10 6.87 10.05
CA ASP A 64 -4.89 7.40 10.68
C ASP A 64 -3.78 7.66 9.66
N LEU A 65 -3.69 6.88 8.57
CA LEU A 65 -2.75 7.13 7.48
C LEU A 65 -3.09 8.41 6.70
N GLU A 66 -4.36 8.71 6.47
CA GLU A 66 -4.79 9.95 5.81
C GLU A 66 -4.47 11.19 6.66
N LYS A 67 -4.59 11.06 7.98
CA LYS A 67 -4.24 12.12 8.95
C LYS A 67 -2.72 12.26 9.15
N SER A 68 -1.99 11.16 9.02
CA SER A 68 -0.53 11.12 9.17
C SER A 68 0.14 11.54 7.86
N GLN A 69 -0.01 12.81 7.48
CA GLN A 69 0.67 13.46 6.34
C GLN A 69 2.18 13.68 6.59
N GLY A 70 2.85 12.76 7.27
CA GLY A 70 4.26 12.84 7.62
C GLY A 70 5.12 12.07 6.63
N GLY A 71 5.98 12.76 5.87
CA GLY A 71 6.95 12.14 4.97
C GLY A 71 6.87 12.56 3.50
N GLY A 72 6.05 13.54 3.12
CA GLY A 72 6.00 14.06 1.75
C GLY A 72 5.14 13.23 0.77
N ILE A 73 4.53 12.14 1.23
CA ILE A 73 3.56 11.34 0.48
C ILE A 73 2.13 11.77 0.87
N SER A 74 1.34 12.17 -0.11
CA SER A 74 -0.08 12.48 0.07
C SER A 74 -0.94 11.22 0.02
N PHE A 75 -1.72 10.94 1.06
CA PHE A 75 -2.68 9.84 1.09
C PHE A 75 -4.09 10.35 0.81
N LYS A 76 -4.80 9.68 -0.11
CA LYS A 76 -6.22 9.91 -0.38
C LYS A 76 -6.97 8.59 -0.25
N THR A 77 -8.03 8.57 0.56
CA THR A 77 -8.86 7.37 0.71
C THR A 77 -10.12 7.44 -0.17
N PHE A 78 -10.57 6.29 -0.66
CA PHE A 78 -11.80 6.18 -1.45
C PHE A 78 -12.56 4.90 -1.07
N LYS A 79 -13.87 5.01 -0.85
CA LYS A 79 -14.71 3.84 -0.55
C LYS A 79 -15.15 3.18 -1.85
N GLY A 80 -14.83 1.90 -2.00
CA GLY A 80 -15.14 1.11 -3.19
C GLY A 80 -14.20 1.43 -4.36
N VAL A 81 -14.71 1.28 -5.58
CA VAL A 81 -13.97 1.55 -6.81
C VAL A 81 -14.18 3.01 -7.22
N PRO A 82 -13.11 3.79 -7.45
CA PRO A 82 -13.19 5.14 -8.00
C PRO A 82 -14.06 5.22 -9.26
N THR A 83 -15.01 6.16 -9.30
CA THR A 83 -15.84 6.41 -10.49
C THR A 83 -15.17 7.36 -11.49
N GLU A 84 -14.10 8.03 -11.08
CA GLU A 84 -13.30 8.97 -11.88
C GLU A 84 -11.83 8.57 -11.87
N GLU A 85 -11.09 8.92 -12.92
CA GLU A 85 -9.65 8.67 -13.02
C GLU A 85 -8.86 9.71 -12.22
N PHE A 86 -8.23 9.25 -11.14
CA PHE A 86 -7.43 10.11 -10.25
C PHE A 86 -5.94 10.15 -10.59
N CYS A 87 -5.46 9.24 -11.43
CA CYS A 87 -4.07 9.20 -11.91
C CYS A 87 -4.01 9.85 -13.30
N LYS A 88 -4.08 11.17 -13.37
CA LYS A 88 -3.85 11.89 -14.64
C LYS A 88 -2.33 12.02 -14.83
N ASN A 89 -1.83 11.49 -15.94
CA ASN A 89 -0.44 11.64 -16.38
C ASN A 89 -0.09 13.10 -16.68
#